data_AF-A0A7J4K6V1-F1
#
_entry.id   AF-A0A7J4K6V1-F1
#
_cell.length_a   1.000
_cell.length_b   1.000
_cell.length_c   1.000
_cell.angle_alpha   90.00
_cell.angle_beta   90.00
_cell.angle_gamma   90.00
#
_symmetry.space_group_name_H-M   'P 1'
#
loop_
_entity.id
_entity.type
_entity.pdbx_description
1 polymer ?
#
loop_
_entity_poly.entity_id
_entity_poly.type
_entity_poly.pdbx_seq_one_letter_code
_entity_poly.pdbx_strand_id
1 'polypeptide(L)' 'MTNYNCLECQKEVPFETVKKRVRCPYCGSKILYKPKITQTVVDAV' A
#
# COMPACT_ATOMS: atom_id res chain seq x y z
N MET A 1 -0.78 -7.79 -9.96
CA MET A 1 0.43 -7.15 -9.39
C MET A 1 -0.03 -6.26 -8.25
N THR A 2 0.48 -6.42 -7.03
CA THR A 2 -0.06 -5.72 -5.84
C THR A 2 0.71 -4.42 -5.59
N ASN A 3 0.07 -3.29 -5.87
CA ASN A 3 0.60 -1.98 -5.47
C ASN A 3 0.40 -1.79 -3.96
N TYR A 4 1.39 -1.22 -3.30
CA TYR A 4 1.32 -0.84 -1.90
C TYR A 4 1.20 0.66 -1.78
N ASN A 5 0.38 1.16 -0.88
CA ASN A 5 0.30 2.60 -0.62
C ASN A 5 1.13 2.94 0.60
N CYS A 6 1.80 4.09 0.56
CA CYS A 6 2.51 4.61 1.71
C CYS A 6 1.53 5.31 2.66
N LEU A 7 1.64 5.06 3.98
CA LEU A 7 0.76 5.71 4.97
C LEU A 7 1.00 7.23 5.07
N GLU A 8 2.25 7.66 4.90
CA GLU A 8 2.67 9.07 5.07
C GLU A 8 2.37 9.92 3.83
N CYS A 9 2.87 9.50 2.66
CA CYS A 9 2.73 10.29 1.44
C CYS A 9 1.56 9.88 0.57
N GLN A 10 0.82 8.82 0.93
CA GLN A 10 -0.35 8.27 0.23
C GLN A 10 -0.09 7.87 -1.25
N LYS A 11 1.15 7.99 -1.71
CA LYS A 11 1.59 7.58 -3.04
C LYS A 11 1.57 6.06 -3.16
N GLU A 12 1.23 5.60 -4.36
CA GLU A 12 1.35 4.21 -4.74
C GLU A 12 2.82 3.85 -4.97
N VAL A 13 3.22 2.72 -4.41
CA VAL A 13 4.55 2.14 -4.47
C VAL A 13 4.42 0.79 -5.17
N PRO A 14 5.06 0.61 -6.33
CA PRO A 14 4.96 -0.64 -7.09
C PRO A 14 5.68 -1.78 -6.36
N PHE A 15 5.11 -2.99 -6.46
CA PHE A 15 5.58 -4.20 -5.77
C PHE A 15 7.09 -4.47 -5.91
N GLU A 16 7.63 -4.21 -7.11
CA GLU A 16 9.03 -4.47 -7.44
C GLU A 16 10.00 -3.62 -6.61
N THR A 17 9.58 -2.44 -6.16
CA THR A 17 10.40 -1.59 -5.28
C THR A 17 10.37 -2.09 -3.84
N VAL A 18 9.23 -2.62 -3.37
CA VAL A 18 9.07 -3.18 -2.02
C VAL A 18 9.87 -4.47 -1.83
N LYS A 19 9.98 -5.32 -2.87
CA LYS A 19 10.81 -6.54 -2.83
C LYS A 19 12.28 -6.26 -2.50
N LYS A 20 12.83 -5.15 -3.02
CA LYS A 20 14.25 -4.81 -2.83
C LYS A 20 14.49 -4.12 -1.48
N ARG A 21 13.62 -3.21 -1.06
CA ARG A 21 13.67 -2.52 0.23
C ARG A 21 12.26 -2.12 0.67
N VAL A 22 11.92 -2.37 1.93
CA VAL A 22 10.65 -1.94 2.56
C VAL A 22 10.74 -0.47 3.00
N ARG A 23 11.05 0.43 2.06
CA ARG A 23 10.99 1.88 2.27
C ARG A 23 10.29 2.52 1.09
N CYS A 24 9.42 3.49 1.37
CA CYS A 24 8.80 4.31 0.34
C CYS A 24 9.89 5.14 -0.37
N PRO A 25 10.01 5.06 -1.72
CA PRO A 25 11.02 5.82 -2.47
C PRO A 25 10.75 7.33 -2.50
N TYR A 26 9.55 7.77 -2.13
CA TYR A 26 9.15 9.18 -2.21
C TYR A 26 9.33 9.95 -0.90
N CYS A 27 9.18 9.31 0.26
CA CYS A 27 9.27 9.96 1.57
C CYS A 27 10.18 9.23 2.56
N GLY A 28 10.74 8.07 2.20
CA GLY A 28 11.64 7.31 3.06
C GLY A 28 10.98 6.57 4.23
N SER A 29 9.67 6.70 4.41
CA SER A 29 8.91 6.01 5.45
C SER A 29 8.91 4.49 5.25
N LYS A 30 8.77 3.74 6.35
CA LYS A 30 8.79 2.26 6.34
C LYS A 30 7.39 1.63 6.37
N ILE A 31 6.35 2.46 6.43
CA ILE A 31 4.97 1.99 6.60
C ILE A 31 4.27 1.98 5.25
N LEU A 32 4.09 0.78 4.71
CA LEU A 32 3.38 0.49 3.47
C LEU A 32 2.18 -0.42 3.78
N TYR A 33 1.02 -0.14 3.19
CA TYR A 33 -0.19 -0.95 3.36
C TYR A 33 -0.75 -1.40 2.01
N LYS A 34 -1.38 -2.56 1.99
CA LYS A 34 -2.07 -3.07 0.80
C LYS A 34 -3.50 -2.53 0.80
N PRO A 35 -3.90 -1.68 -0.15
CA PRO A 35 -5.29 -1.25 -0.24
C PRO A 35 -6.19 -2.43 -0.59
N LYS A 36 -7.39 -2.46 0.01
CA LYS A 36 -8.45 -3.38 -0.42
C LYS A 36 -9.10 -2.82 -1.68
N ILE A 37 -9.12 -3.62 -2.73
CA ILE A 37 -9.70 -3.24 -4.04
C ILE A 37 -11.15 -3.73 -4.14
N THR A 38 -11.46 -4.83 -3.44
CA THR A 38 -12.79 -5.45 -3.43
C THR A 38 -13.63 -4.86 -2.30
N GLN A 39 -14.75 -4.24 -2.67
CA GLN A 39 -15.78 -3.82 -1.72
C GLN A 39 -16.56 -5.05 -1.26
N THR A 40 -16.61 -5.27 0.05
CA THR A 40 -17.47 -6.30 0.64
C THR A 40 -18.77 -5.64 1.08
N VAL A 41 -19.90 -6.11 0.56
CA VAL A 41 -21.22 -5.75 1.09
C VAL A 41 -21.38 -6.50 2.41
N VAL A 42 -21.60 -5.78 3.49
CA VAL A 42 -21.81 -6.35 4.83
C VAL A 42 -23.21 -5.97 5.26
N ASP A 43 -24.05 -6.96 5.53
CA ASP A 43 -25.40 -6.73 6.06
C ASP A 43 -25.31 -6.25 7.51
N ALA A 44 -26.04 -5.20 7.84
CA ALA A 44 -26.15 -4.71 9.21
C ALA A 44 -27.14 -5.62 9.97
N VAL A 45 -26.65 -6.30 11.02
CA VAL A 45 -27.43 -7.12 11.94
C VAL A 45 -28.11 -6.25 12.99
#